data_AF-U7NPY9-F1
#
_entry.id   AF-U7NPY9-F1
#
_cell.length_a   1.000
_cell.length_b   1.000
_cell.length_c   1.000
_cell.angle_alpha   90.00
_cell.angle_beta   90.00
_cell.angle_gamma   90.00
#
_symmetry.space_group_name_H-M   'P 1'
#
loop_
_entity.id
_entity.type
_entity.pdbx_description
1 polymer ?
#
loop_
_entity_poly.entity_id
_entity_poly.type
_entity_poly.pdbx_seq_one_letter_code
_entity_poly.pdbx_strand_id
1 'polypeptide(L)'
;MEYQYLGWIPCISGHLDFGLMKPGISGGFTNKDIKDNKTNHINFGYLAQKDHHARRVMLQSKVDWQDRLSDKEYDGSFRVFVIAEASESACMDNRELHGSVYIYPTSEQEGSKAQNREKPWFQTIHEAQEIYDRSNGNVDGWGESRSQLNRCYERLKEELEAMGFWRVDFKATSGGLVYLSTPTEQHRPLSDNEKYLITRQAYYYIKYSLHSHKHHQAEQDSLTTIVPYDPSTDGKRDAALKMLCQLKRELTHIKRTLTQEQGLYSDDALGILSYMGSLLTTLHTRKLIDGDLYQREGRYIDSLRSSFQVQESRTRNFRSIEDSIRSTYRVYIGWGLALLSLFFGIVARPFYAPVPKNQLLTIPSLAELVMLVALTLLVAGMVYSKLSTYMISTKRDEASLRYFVQARYHPGSWLLVRSFLDDNKIAIFVFLLLVISAFTASFA
;
A
#
# COMPACT_ATOMS: atom_id res chain seq x y z
N MET A 1 33.78 14.94 1.28
CA MET A 1 32.95 14.19 0.31
C MET A 1 31.99 15.17 -0.32
N GLU A 2 31.96 15.24 -1.64
CA GLU A 2 31.02 16.07 -2.38
C GLU A 2 29.87 15.17 -2.82
N TYR A 3 28.64 15.52 -2.44
CA TYR A 3 27.44 14.77 -2.82
C TYR A 3 26.85 15.39 -4.10
N GLN A 4 26.52 14.56 -5.08
CA GLN A 4 25.97 15.00 -6.37
C GLN A 4 24.47 14.70 -6.49
N TYR A 5 23.91 13.91 -5.57
CA TYR A 5 22.51 13.51 -5.59
C TYR A 5 21.85 13.68 -4.23
N LEU A 6 20.55 13.95 -4.25
CA LEU A 6 19.68 14.08 -3.08
C LEU A 6 18.41 13.26 -3.29
N GLY A 7 18.04 12.45 -2.32
CA GLY A 7 16.76 11.74 -2.25
C GLY A 7 16.05 11.98 -0.92
N TRP A 8 14.84 11.45 -0.78
CA TRP A 8 14.07 11.57 0.45
C TRP A 8 13.29 10.30 0.79
N ILE A 9 13.57 9.78 1.97
CA ILE A 9 12.88 8.64 2.57
C ILE A 9 11.67 9.17 3.35
N PRO A 10 10.45 8.70 3.05
CA PRO A 10 9.26 9.14 3.77
C PRO A 10 9.32 8.82 5.27
N CYS A 11 9.12 9.83 6.11
CA CYS A 11 9.07 9.69 7.57
C CYS A 11 7.88 10.48 8.15
N ILE A 12 6.74 9.81 8.38
CA ILE A 12 5.54 10.45 8.95
C ILE A 12 5.75 10.82 10.43
N SER A 13 6.52 10.01 11.15
CA SER A 13 6.92 10.27 12.55
C SER A 13 7.83 11.49 12.73
N GLY A 14 8.29 12.11 11.63
CA GLY A 14 9.20 13.25 11.63
C GLY A 14 10.68 12.87 11.72
N HIS A 15 11.00 11.64 12.10
CA HIS A 15 12.38 11.15 12.17
C HIS A 15 12.50 9.66 11.79
N LEU A 16 13.60 9.32 11.12
CA LEU A 16 14.07 7.95 10.90
C LEU A 16 14.78 7.44 12.16
N ASP A 17 14.58 6.17 12.47
CA ASP A 17 15.33 5.49 13.51
C ASP A 17 16.36 4.52 12.91
N PHE A 18 17.63 4.93 12.94
CA PHE A 18 18.74 4.13 12.44
C PHE A 18 18.97 2.83 13.23
N GLY A 19 18.43 2.72 14.46
CA GLY A 19 18.46 1.48 15.24
C GLY A 19 17.62 0.35 14.63
N LEU A 20 16.69 0.68 13.74
CA LEU A 20 15.82 -0.28 13.05
C LEU A 20 16.29 -0.61 11.63
N MET A 21 17.43 -0.05 11.21
CA MET A 21 17.97 -0.27 9.87
C MET A 21 18.25 -1.76 9.64
N LYS A 22 17.69 -2.32 8.57
CA LYS A 22 17.80 -3.73 8.17
C LYS A 22 18.23 -3.83 6.71
N PRO A 23 18.64 -5.00 6.19
CA PRO A 23 18.83 -5.19 4.77
C PRO A 23 17.55 -4.83 4.01
N GLY A 24 17.61 -3.82 3.13
CA GLY A 24 16.42 -3.20 2.54
C GLY A 24 15.66 -4.13 1.60
N ILE A 25 16.34 -5.12 1.03
CA ILE A 25 15.75 -6.11 0.13
C ILE A 25 16.15 -7.50 0.64
N SER A 26 15.60 -7.90 1.80
CA SER A 26 15.74 -9.27 2.30
C SER A 26 14.69 -10.17 1.65
N GLY A 27 15.00 -10.70 0.47
CA GLY A 27 14.16 -11.67 -0.25
C GLY A 27 13.15 -11.04 -1.21
N GLY A 28 13.37 -11.30 -2.50
CA GLY A 28 12.32 -11.37 -3.52
C GLY A 28 11.60 -10.07 -3.90
N PHE A 29 12.34 -9.01 -4.23
CA PHE A 29 11.72 -7.92 -5.03
C PHE A 29 11.43 -8.36 -6.48
N THR A 30 12.07 -9.43 -6.97
CA THR A 30 11.89 -9.94 -8.34
C THR A 30 11.67 -11.45 -8.43
N ASN A 31 12.09 -12.25 -7.42
CA ASN A 31 11.89 -13.69 -7.44
C ASN A 31 11.77 -14.30 -6.04
N LYS A 32 10.67 -15.01 -5.75
CA LYS A 32 10.49 -15.81 -4.52
C LYS A 32 11.54 -16.92 -4.39
N ASP A 33 12.21 -17.24 -5.49
CA ASP A 33 13.20 -18.31 -5.60
C ASP A 33 14.62 -17.89 -5.16
N ILE A 34 14.90 -16.59 -5.00
CA ILE A 34 16.19 -16.11 -4.47
C ILE A 34 16.05 -15.88 -2.96
N LYS A 35 15.96 -16.97 -2.19
CA LYS A 35 16.30 -16.93 -0.76
C LYS A 35 17.81 -16.94 -0.61
N ASP A 36 18.42 -15.78 -0.38
CA ASP A 36 19.80 -15.75 0.09
C ASP A 36 19.83 -16.10 1.59
N ASN A 37 20.13 -17.37 1.88
CA ASN A 37 20.35 -17.86 3.23
C ASN A 37 21.57 -17.21 3.93
N LYS A 38 22.27 -16.28 3.27
CA LYS A 38 23.43 -15.54 3.80
C LYS A 38 23.21 -14.03 3.84
N THR A 39 22.01 -13.59 4.19
CA THR A 39 21.78 -12.18 4.52
C THR A 39 22.32 -11.92 5.92
N ASN A 40 23.19 -10.92 6.09
CA ASN A 40 23.71 -10.53 7.40
C ASN A 40 23.10 -9.18 7.81
N HIS A 41 22.78 -9.07 9.09
CA HIS A 41 22.19 -7.88 9.67
C HIS A 41 22.77 -7.67 11.07
N ILE A 42 23.72 -6.75 11.15
CA ILE A 42 24.40 -6.40 12.39
C ILE A 42 24.22 -4.91 12.61
N ASN A 43 23.51 -4.54 13.67
CA ASN A 43 23.22 -3.17 14.04
C ASN A 43 23.38 -3.05 15.55
N PHE A 44 24.37 -2.29 16.03
CA PHE A 44 24.71 -2.25 17.45
C PHE A 44 25.16 -0.88 17.95
N GLY A 45 25.01 -0.65 19.25
CA GLY A 45 25.52 0.54 19.93
C GLY A 45 27.03 0.47 20.10
N TYR A 46 27.79 1.30 19.39
CA TYR A 46 29.25 1.15 19.31
C TYR A 46 30.02 1.88 20.42
N LEU A 47 29.40 2.88 21.06
CA LEU A 47 30.03 3.68 22.13
C LEU A 47 29.73 3.18 23.55
N ALA A 48 28.54 2.66 23.79
CA ALA A 48 28.08 2.32 25.14
C ALA A 48 27.29 1.00 25.15
N GLN A 49 26.11 1.02 25.74
CA GLN A 49 25.16 -0.10 25.81
C GLN A 49 24.63 -0.53 24.42
N LYS A 50 24.09 -1.74 24.35
CA LYS A 50 23.69 -2.37 23.10
C LYS A 50 22.65 -1.59 22.30
N ASP A 51 21.73 -0.92 22.99
CA ASP A 51 20.64 -0.10 22.43
C ASP A 51 21.01 1.38 22.31
N HIS A 52 22.28 1.74 22.55
CA HIS A 52 22.74 3.12 22.47
C HIS A 52 22.47 3.74 21.10
N HIS A 53 22.18 5.04 21.06
CA HIS A 53 21.79 5.77 19.85
C HIS A 53 22.92 5.95 18.83
N ALA A 54 24.18 5.91 19.27
CA ALA A 54 25.34 5.88 18.39
C ALA A 54 25.49 4.46 17.83
N ARG A 55 25.16 4.27 16.55
CA ARG A 55 25.04 2.94 15.91
C ARG A 55 26.16 2.69 14.92
N ARG A 56 26.66 1.46 14.87
CA ARG A 56 27.36 0.93 13.70
C ARG A 56 26.49 -0.13 13.05
N VAL A 57 26.42 -0.07 11.72
CA VAL A 57 25.57 -0.92 10.90
C VAL A 57 26.45 -1.61 9.86
N MET A 58 26.33 -2.94 9.80
CA MET A 58 26.93 -3.80 8.77
C MET A 58 25.83 -4.67 8.18
N LEU A 59 25.51 -4.44 6.91
CA LEU A 59 24.52 -5.22 6.17
C LEU A 59 25.20 -5.95 5.02
N GLN A 60 24.73 -7.17 4.73
CA GLN A 60 25.03 -7.88 3.49
C GLN A 60 23.75 -8.49 2.96
N SER A 61 23.55 -8.36 1.65
CA SER A 61 22.49 -9.05 0.92
C SER A 61 22.93 -9.35 -0.50
N LYS A 62 22.27 -10.33 -1.11
CA LYS A 62 22.16 -10.42 -2.57
C LYS A 62 20.83 -9.86 -3.01
N VAL A 63 20.87 -9.07 -4.06
CA VAL A 63 19.71 -8.42 -4.65
C VAL A 63 19.67 -8.72 -6.14
N ASP A 64 18.47 -8.77 -6.67
CA ASP A 64 18.22 -8.82 -8.10
C ASP A 64 17.45 -7.54 -8.46
N TRP A 65 18.10 -6.69 -9.23
CA TRP A 65 17.64 -5.41 -9.74
C TRP A 65 17.32 -5.48 -11.23
N GLN A 66 17.14 -6.69 -11.78
CA GLN A 66 16.68 -6.87 -13.15
C GLN A 66 15.20 -6.42 -13.27
N ASP A 67 14.96 -5.31 -13.96
CA ASP A 67 13.59 -4.82 -14.21
C ASP A 67 12.87 -5.60 -15.34
N ARG A 68 13.58 -6.41 -16.14
CA ARG A 68 13.02 -7.14 -17.30
C ARG A 68 13.52 -8.57 -17.37
N LEU A 69 12.60 -9.53 -17.19
CA LEU A 69 12.87 -10.98 -17.26
C LEU A 69 13.44 -11.45 -18.62
N SER A 70 13.25 -10.67 -19.69
CA SER A 70 13.67 -11.03 -21.05
C SER A 70 15.09 -10.60 -21.40
N ASP A 71 15.73 -9.78 -20.58
CA ASP A 71 16.99 -9.12 -20.93
C ASP A 71 18.19 -9.95 -20.49
N LYS A 72 18.65 -10.84 -21.37
CA LYS A 72 19.76 -11.78 -21.08
C LYS A 72 21.13 -11.09 -20.99
N GLU A 73 21.23 -9.82 -21.36
CA GLU A 73 22.48 -9.08 -21.40
C GLU A 73 22.96 -8.64 -20.00
N TYR A 74 22.02 -8.42 -19.06
CA TYR A 74 22.33 -7.95 -17.71
C TYR A 74 21.77 -8.93 -16.67
N ASP A 75 22.64 -9.53 -15.86
CA ASP A 75 22.27 -10.53 -14.84
C ASP A 75 21.44 -9.94 -13.68
N GLY A 76 21.38 -8.59 -13.59
CA GLY A 76 20.69 -7.80 -12.58
C GLY A 76 21.09 -8.12 -11.14
N SER A 77 22.02 -9.04 -10.93
CA SER A 77 22.22 -9.73 -9.67
C SER A 77 23.46 -9.16 -9.02
N PHE A 78 23.29 -8.53 -7.87
CA PHE A 78 24.36 -7.82 -7.18
C PHE A 78 24.52 -8.35 -5.75
N ARG A 79 25.77 -8.35 -5.30
CA ARG A 79 26.07 -8.39 -3.88
C ARG A 79 26.21 -6.97 -3.38
N VAL A 80 25.51 -6.67 -2.29
CA VAL A 80 25.46 -5.34 -1.69
C VAL A 80 25.90 -5.42 -0.25
N PHE A 81 26.84 -4.56 0.13
CA PHE A 81 27.21 -4.31 1.52
C PHE A 81 26.86 -2.88 1.90
N VAL A 82 26.47 -2.68 3.15
CA VAL A 82 26.36 -1.36 3.74
C VAL A 82 27.18 -1.31 5.01
N ILE A 83 28.08 -0.34 5.07
CA ILE A 83 28.86 0.00 6.26
C ILE A 83 28.50 1.42 6.63
N ALA A 84 27.89 1.62 7.80
CA ALA A 84 27.42 2.94 8.21
C ALA A 84 27.57 3.18 9.71
N GLU A 85 27.71 4.44 10.09
CA GLU A 85 27.82 4.93 11.46
C GLU A 85 26.80 6.05 11.69
N ALA A 86 26.01 5.94 12.75
CA ALA A 86 25.08 6.97 13.19
C ALA A 86 25.70 7.81 14.29
N SER A 87 25.68 9.13 14.12
CA SER A 87 26.23 10.09 15.08
C SER A 87 25.50 10.03 16.42
N GLU A 88 26.25 10.23 17.50
CA GLU A 88 25.67 10.40 18.84
C GLU A 88 24.93 11.75 18.94
N SER A 89 23.74 11.74 19.52
CA SER A 89 23.00 12.95 19.87
C SER A 89 21.90 12.61 20.88
N ALA A 90 21.71 13.49 21.87
CA ALA A 90 20.59 13.41 22.81
C ALA A 90 19.23 13.68 22.14
N CYS A 91 19.23 14.38 21.00
CA CYS A 91 18.04 14.63 20.20
C CYS A 91 18.05 13.75 18.95
N MET A 92 17.01 12.93 18.77
CA MET A 92 16.88 12.03 17.60
C MET A 92 16.89 12.79 16.28
N ASP A 93 16.38 14.03 16.27
CA ASP A 93 16.29 14.88 15.07
C ASP A 93 17.64 15.42 14.62
N ASN A 94 18.66 15.40 15.48
CA ASN A 94 20.00 15.86 15.12
C ASN A 94 20.93 14.71 14.72
N ARG A 95 20.45 13.46 14.71
CA ARG A 95 21.25 12.32 14.28
C ARG A 95 21.38 12.27 12.76
N GLU A 96 22.55 11.83 12.33
CA GLU A 96 22.86 11.57 10.94
C GLU A 96 23.55 10.22 10.81
N LEU A 97 23.20 9.47 9.78
CA LEU A 97 23.82 8.21 9.40
C LEU A 97 24.74 8.47 8.22
N HIS A 98 26.04 8.23 8.42
CA HIS A 98 27.06 8.35 7.39
C HIS A 98 27.56 6.96 7.03
N GLY A 99 27.71 6.67 5.75
CA GLY A 99 28.18 5.35 5.35
C GLY A 99 28.45 5.22 3.88
N SER A 100 28.70 3.98 3.47
CA SER A 100 28.96 3.62 2.08
C SER A 100 28.17 2.37 1.72
N VAL A 101 27.61 2.37 0.51
CA VAL A 101 27.03 1.19 -0.13
C VAL A 101 28.07 0.65 -1.11
N TYR A 102 28.47 -0.60 -0.92
CA TYR A 102 29.40 -1.31 -1.81
C TYR A 102 28.61 -2.29 -2.67
N ILE A 103 28.75 -2.17 -3.99
CA ILE A 103 27.98 -2.93 -4.97
C ILE A 103 28.95 -3.71 -5.85
N TYR A 104 28.67 -5.00 -6.05
CA TYR A 104 29.47 -5.89 -6.87
C TYR A 104 28.60 -6.83 -7.70
N PRO A 105 28.74 -6.87 -9.04
CA PRO A 105 28.01 -7.78 -9.90
C PRO A 105 28.29 -9.24 -9.54
N THR A 106 27.24 -10.07 -9.44
CA THR A 106 27.44 -11.48 -9.08
C THR A 106 28.00 -12.33 -10.22
N SER A 107 27.71 -11.97 -11.48
CA SER A 107 28.34 -12.54 -12.68
C SER A 107 29.86 -12.45 -12.65
N GLU A 108 30.41 -11.42 -12.03
CA GLU A 108 31.85 -11.18 -11.95
C GLU A 108 32.47 -11.82 -10.69
N GLN A 109 31.70 -12.52 -9.85
CA GLN A 109 32.25 -13.26 -8.71
C GLN A 109 33.09 -14.44 -9.20
N GLU A 110 34.39 -14.22 -9.34
CA GLU A 110 35.34 -15.27 -9.64
C GLU A 110 35.35 -16.33 -8.53
N GLY A 111 35.38 -17.59 -8.96
CA GLY A 111 35.60 -18.75 -8.11
C GLY A 111 34.34 -19.49 -7.65
N SER A 112 34.54 -20.74 -7.22
CA SER A 112 33.49 -21.60 -6.68
C SER A 112 32.88 -21.01 -5.40
N LYS A 113 31.73 -21.57 -4.96
CA LYS A 113 31.13 -21.22 -3.66
C LYS A 113 32.10 -21.41 -2.49
N ALA A 114 33.07 -22.32 -2.59
CA ALA A 114 34.09 -22.56 -1.56
C ALA A 114 35.12 -21.42 -1.55
N GLN A 115 35.65 -21.04 -2.72
CA GLN A 115 36.61 -19.94 -2.84
C GLN A 115 36.03 -18.60 -2.37
N ASN A 116 34.75 -18.34 -2.65
CA ASN A 116 34.10 -17.13 -2.15
C ASN A 116 33.92 -17.11 -0.62
N ARG A 117 34.00 -18.26 0.08
CA ARG A 117 34.01 -18.32 1.56
C ARG A 117 35.37 -18.01 2.15
N GLU A 118 36.42 -18.12 1.35
CA GLU A 118 37.81 -17.84 1.76
C GLU A 118 38.16 -16.37 1.63
N LYS A 119 37.31 -15.57 0.96
CA LYS A 119 37.53 -14.13 0.82
C LYS A 119 37.46 -13.43 2.20
N PRO A 120 38.38 -12.49 2.52
CA PRO A 120 38.46 -11.86 3.85
C PRO A 120 37.14 -11.25 4.34
N TRP A 121 36.48 -10.44 3.49
CA TRP A 121 35.20 -9.81 3.81
C TRP A 121 34.11 -10.84 4.17
N PHE A 122 34.14 -12.03 3.56
CA PHE A 122 33.16 -13.08 3.83
C PHE A 122 33.37 -13.64 5.23
N GLN A 123 34.62 -13.89 5.61
CA GLN A 123 34.96 -14.38 6.95
C GLN A 123 34.64 -13.33 8.01
N THR A 124 35.03 -12.07 7.78
CA THR A 124 34.83 -10.97 8.73
C THR A 124 33.36 -10.72 9.04
N ILE A 125 32.48 -10.68 8.03
CA ILE A 125 31.07 -10.41 8.30
C ILE A 125 30.35 -11.59 8.99
N HIS A 126 30.79 -12.83 8.75
CA HIS A 126 30.21 -14.00 9.43
C HIS A 126 30.74 -14.10 10.88
N GLU A 127 32.02 -13.80 11.11
CA GLU A 127 32.56 -13.66 12.48
C GLU A 127 31.78 -12.60 13.26
N ALA A 128 31.56 -11.43 12.66
CA ALA A 128 30.78 -10.35 13.27
C ALA A 128 29.33 -10.78 13.58
N GLN A 129 28.69 -11.54 12.67
CA GLN A 129 27.34 -12.06 12.89
C GLN A 129 27.30 -13.03 14.07
N GLU A 130 28.26 -13.96 14.18
CA GLU A 130 28.35 -14.90 15.29
C GLU A 130 28.58 -14.20 16.63
N ILE A 131 29.40 -13.14 16.67
CA ILE A 131 29.57 -12.31 17.88
C ILE A 131 28.26 -11.61 18.24
N TYR A 132 27.60 -11.01 17.25
CA TYR A 132 26.34 -10.30 17.44
C TYR A 132 25.23 -11.21 17.97
N ASP A 133 25.07 -12.41 17.39
CA ASP A 133 24.06 -13.38 17.79
C ASP A 133 24.32 -13.92 19.21
N ARG A 134 25.58 -14.20 19.57
CA ARG A 134 25.96 -14.62 20.93
C ARG A 134 25.73 -13.53 21.97
N SER A 135 25.91 -12.27 21.59
CA SER A 135 25.62 -11.12 22.47
C SER A 135 24.12 -10.83 22.62
N ASN A 136 23.27 -11.59 21.92
CA ASN A 136 21.83 -11.36 21.94
C ASN A 136 21.19 -11.90 23.21
N GLY A 137 21.00 -11.01 24.20
CA GLY A 137 20.36 -11.32 25.49
C GLY A 137 21.32 -11.38 26.67
N ASN A 138 22.64 -11.31 26.44
CA ASN A 138 23.64 -11.25 27.50
C ASN A 138 24.13 -9.81 27.72
N VAL A 139 23.73 -9.20 28.84
CA VAL A 139 24.16 -7.85 29.25
C VAL A 139 25.55 -7.89 29.89
N ASP A 140 25.84 -8.97 30.63
CA ASP A 140 27.09 -9.21 31.35
C ASP A 140 28.16 -9.74 30.37
N GLY A 141 28.72 -8.83 29.58
CA GLY A 141 29.72 -9.15 28.55
C GLY A 141 29.69 -8.23 27.33
N TRP A 142 28.73 -7.30 27.26
CA TRP A 142 28.57 -6.41 26.12
C TRP A 142 29.84 -5.62 25.77
N GLY A 143 30.61 -5.18 26.77
CA GLY A 143 31.84 -4.42 26.54
C GLY A 143 32.87 -5.16 25.69
N GLU A 144 33.00 -6.48 25.87
CA GLU A 144 33.90 -7.32 25.08
C GLU A 144 33.34 -7.54 23.67
N SER A 145 32.07 -7.96 23.56
CA SER A 145 31.40 -8.18 22.26
C SER A 145 31.41 -6.90 21.41
N ARG A 146 31.13 -5.74 22.02
CA ARG A 146 31.21 -4.42 21.37
C ARG A 146 32.61 -4.14 20.82
N SER A 147 33.65 -4.43 21.60
CA SER A 147 35.04 -4.20 21.18
C SER A 147 35.42 -5.11 20.01
N GLN A 148 34.99 -6.38 20.04
CA GLN A 148 35.18 -7.31 18.93
C GLN A 148 34.41 -6.89 17.67
N LEU A 149 33.14 -6.46 17.81
CA LEU A 149 32.32 -5.95 16.71
C LEU A 149 32.91 -4.67 16.09
N ASN A 150 33.44 -3.76 16.90
CA ASN A 150 34.11 -2.55 16.40
C ASN A 150 35.35 -2.89 15.57
N ARG A 151 36.14 -3.90 15.98
CA ARG A 151 37.28 -4.37 15.18
C ARG A 151 36.82 -5.00 13.86
N CYS A 152 35.77 -5.82 13.89
CA CYS A 152 35.22 -6.39 12.67
C CYS A 152 34.69 -5.31 11.71
N TYR A 153 34.09 -4.25 12.24
CA TYR A 153 33.60 -3.12 11.46
C TYR A 153 34.73 -2.41 10.69
N GLU A 154 35.82 -2.02 11.38
CA GLU A 154 36.94 -1.37 10.71
C GLU A 154 37.63 -2.31 9.71
N ARG A 155 37.83 -3.58 10.10
CA ARG A 155 38.44 -4.58 9.21
C ARG A 155 37.61 -4.81 7.95
N LEU A 156 36.29 -4.95 8.09
CA LEU A 156 35.39 -5.15 6.96
C LEU A 156 35.40 -3.94 6.02
N LYS A 157 35.47 -2.72 6.57
CA LYS A 157 35.57 -1.50 5.77
C LYS A 157 36.83 -1.51 4.91
N GLU A 158 38.00 -1.79 5.50
CA GLU A 158 39.27 -1.88 4.78
C GLU A 158 39.26 -2.98 3.71
N GLU A 159 38.72 -4.16 4.04
CA GLU A 159 38.61 -5.29 3.11
C GLU A 159 37.72 -4.99 1.90
N LEU A 160 36.61 -4.27 2.09
CA LEU A 160 35.71 -3.86 1.02
C LEU A 160 36.34 -2.77 0.13
N GLU A 161 37.06 -1.83 0.71
CA GLU A 161 37.80 -0.79 -0.04
C GLU A 161 38.93 -1.39 -0.90
N ALA A 162 39.59 -2.45 -0.42
CA ALA A 162 40.67 -3.12 -1.15
C ALA A 162 40.19 -3.99 -2.32
N MET A 163 38.96 -4.54 -2.25
CA MET A 163 38.41 -5.47 -3.24
C MET A 163 37.87 -4.81 -4.51
N GLY A 164 37.93 -3.47 -4.60
CA GLY A 164 37.52 -2.73 -5.79
C GLY A 164 36.02 -2.75 -6.06
N PHE A 165 35.16 -2.73 -5.02
CA PHE A 165 33.70 -2.59 -5.21
C PHE A 165 33.35 -1.21 -5.77
N TRP A 166 32.21 -1.09 -6.48
CA TRP A 166 31.61 0.23 -6.70
C TRP A 166 31.09 0.77 -5.37
N ARG A 167 31.62 1.91 -4.93
CA ARG A 167 31.28 2.53 -3.65
C ARG A 167 30.46 3.79 -3.85
N VAL A 168 29.27 3.83 -3.27
CA VAL A 168 28.43 5.04 -3.18
C VAL A 168 28.42 5.51 -1.74
N ASP A 169 29.06 6.65 -1.47
CA ASP A 169 29.07 7.27 -0.15
C ASP A 169 27.74 8.01 0.07
N PHE A 170 27.18 7.91 1.27
CA PHE A 170 25.90 8.52 1.59
C PHE A 170 25.88 9.16 2.97
N LYS A 171 24.97 10.13 3.10
CA LYS A 171 24.57 10.73 4.38
C LYS A 171 23.04 10.76 4.44
N ALA A 172 22.46 10.07 5.42
CA ALA A 172 21.03 10.13 5.70
C ALA A 172 20.78 10.95 6.97
N THR A 173 19.90 11.93 6.87
CA THR A 173 19.44 12.73 8.01
C THR A 173 18.24 12.07 8.67
N SER A 174 18.04 12.33 9.97
CA SER A 174 16.82 11.97 10.71
C SER A 174 15.52 12.32 9.95
N GLY A 175 15.43 13.51 9.35
CA GLY A 175 14.24 13.97 8.61
C GLY A 175 14.04 13.31 7.23
N GLY A 176 14.83 12.30 6.88
CA GLY A 176 14.66 11.48 5.68
C GLY A 176 15.47 11.92 4.47
N LEU A 177 16.15 13.09 4.48
CA LEU A 177 17.00 13.49 3.35
C LEU A 177 18.23 12.58 3.26
N VAL A 178 18.51 12.08 2.07
CA VAL A 178 19.66 11.21 1.77
C VAL A 178 20.51 11.88 0.70
N TYR A 179 21.74 12.22 1.04
CA TYR A 179 22.74 12.74 0.12
C TYR A 179 23.59 11.57 -0.37
N LEU A 180 23.85 11.47 -1.67
CA LEU A 180 24.64 10.39 -2.26
C LEU A 180 25.74 10.94 -3.18
N SER A 181 26.89 10.28 -3.17
CA SER A 181 27.96 10.53 -4.11
C SER A 181 27.74 9.78 -5.43
N THR A 182 28.49 10.16 -6.46
CA THR A 182 28.72 9.28 -7.61
C THR A 182 29.50 8.03 -7.17
N PRO A 183 29.30 6.87 -7.81
CA PRO A 183 30.02 5.66 -7.46
C PRO A 183 31.50 5.79 -7.80
N THR A 184 32.36 5.16 -6.99
CA THR A 184 33.77 4.98 -7.34
C THR A 184 33.92 4.05 -8.54
N GLU A 185 34.93 4.32 -9.37
CA GLU A 185 35.26 3.51 -10.55
C GLU A 185 36.42 2.53 -10.28
N GLN A 186 36.56 2.10 -9.02
CA GLN A 186 37.66 1.21 -8.60
C GLN A 186 37.60 -0.16 -9.28
N HIS A 187 36.40 -0.66 -9.57
CA HIS A 187 36.20 -1.93 -10.26
C HIS A 187 36.50 -1.82 -11.76
N ARG A 188 35.76 -0.91 -12.42
CA ARG A 188 35.88 -0.56 -13.84
C ARG A 188 35.31 0.84 -14.07
N PRO A 189 35.70 1.50 -15.18
CA PRO A 189 35.06 2.72 -15.64
C PRO A 189 33.55 2.51 -15.85
N LEU A 190 32.77 3.52 -15.47
CA LEU A 190 31.32 3.53 -15.59
C LEU A 190 30.89 4.68 -16.49
N SER A 191 29.99 4.41 -17.43
CA SER A 191 29.28 5.47 -18.16
C SER A 191 28.42 6.32 -17.22
N ASP A 192 28.09 7.55 -17.62
CA ASP A 192 27.25 8.43 -16.81
C ASP A 192 25.88 7.82 -16.49
N ASN A 193 25.32 7.03 -17.42
CA ASN A 193 24.08 6.30 -17.21
C ASN A 193 24.24 5.20 -16.15
N GLU A 194 25.31 4.41 -16.21
CA GLU A 194 25.57 3.39 -15.18
C GLU A 194 25.82 4.04 -13.81
N LYS A 195 26.56 5.16 -13.74
CA LYS A 195 26.77 5.93 -12.51
C LYS A 195 25.44 6.33 -11.89
N TYR A 196 24.56 6.92 -12.70
CA TYR A 196 23.22 7.31 -12.25
C TYR A 196 22.39 6.11 -11.78
N LEU A 197 22.38 5.00 -12.52
CA LEU A 197 21.61 3.81 -12.16
C LEU A 197 22.12 3.16 -10.87
N ILE A 198 23.43 3.03 -10.70
CA ILE A 198 24.04 2.49 -9.48
C ILE A 198 23.73 3.38 -8.28
N THR A 199 23.87 4.70 -8.41
CA THR A 199 23.49 5.63 -7.33
C THR A 199 21.99 5.55 -7.01
N ARG A 200 21.12 5.43 -8.03
CA ARG A 200 19.67 5.28 -7.84
C ARG A 200 19.33 3.99 -7.10
N GLN A 201 19.97 2.88 -7.44
CA GLN A 201 19.74 1.61 -6.76
C GLN A 201 20.30 1.60 -5.34
N ALA A 202 21.46 2.23 -5.11
CA ALA A 202 22.00 2.45 -3.77
C ALA A 202 21.02 3.26 -2.90
N TYR A 203 20.41 4.31 -3.46
CA TYR A 203 19.37 5.08 -2.78
C TYR A 203 18.15 4.22 -2.41
N TYR A 204 17.61 3.43 -3.35
CA TYR A 204 16.47 2.56 -3.04
C TYR A 204 16.81 1.51 -2.00
N TYR A 205 18.01 0.94 -2.05
CA TYR A 205 18.48 0.01 -1.02
C TYR A 205 18.48 0.68 0.36
N ILE A 206 19.06 1.89 0.48
CA ILE A 206 19.07 2.65 1.74
C ILE A 206 17.64 3.00 2.19
N LYS A 207 16.78 3.42 1.25
CA LYS A 207 15.37 3.74 1.50
C LYS A 207 14.66 2.55 2.16
N TYR A 208 14.73 1.38 1.54
CA TYR A 208 14.08 0.17 2.07
C TYR A 208 14.77 -0.38 3.32
N SER A 209 16.06 -0.09 3.49
CA SER A 209 16.78 -0.42 4.72
C SER A 209 16.28 0.37 5.92
N LEU A 210 15.84 1.61 5.72
CA LEU A 210 15.46 2.55 6.79
C LEU A 210 13.95 2.72 6.94
N HIS A 211 13.17 2.31 5.95
CA HIS A 211 11.72 2.46 5.93
C HIS A 211 11.07 1.17 5.43
N SER A 212 10.14 0.63 6.22
CA SER A 212 9.36 -0.55 5.85
C SER A 212 7.91 -0.16 5.59
N HIS A 213 7.41 -0.53 4.42
CA HIS A 213 6.05 -0.23 4.00
C HIS A 213 5.09 -1.22 4.66
N LYS A 214 4.43 -0.81 5.75
CA LYS A 214 3.33 -1.60 6.34
C LYS A 214 1.95 -1.31 5.72
N HIS A 215 1.81 -0.20 5.00
CA HIS A 215 0.49 0.37 4.67
C HIS A 215 0.21 0.61 3.17
N HIS A 216 1.12 0.27 2.26
CA HIS A 216 0.91 0.39 0.81
C HIS A 216 1.33 -0.88 0.06
N GLN A 217 0.73 -1.12 -1.10
CA GLN A 217 1.18 -2.16 -2.02
C GLN A 217 2.57 -1.80 -2.56
N ALA A 218 3.45 -2.79 -2.71
CA ALA A 218 4.87 -2.62 -3.07
C ALA A 218 5.09 -1.88 -4.41
N GLU A 219 4.08 -1.85 -5.30
CA GLU A 219 4.13 -1.14 -6.59
C GLU A 219 4.06 0.39 -6.43
N GLN A 220 3.50 0.90 -5.32
CA GLN A 220 3.41 2.33 -5.03
C GLN A 220 4.69 2.87 -4.37
N ASP A 221 5.76 2.08 -4.31
CA ASP A 221 6.95 2.39 -3.51
C ASP A 221 8.02 3.22 -4.25
N SER A 222 7.70 3.74 -5.43
CA SER A 222 8.60 4.58 -6.24
C SER A 222 8.26 6.07 -6.19
N LEU A 223 7.45 6.52 -5.21
CA LEU A 223 6.98 7.92 -5.10
C LEU A 223 8.10 8.97 -5.13
N THR A 224 9.27 8.62 -4.59
CA THR A 224 10.45 9.49 -4.59
C THR A 224 11.68 8.78 -5.10
N THR A 225 12.48 9.53 -5.84
CA THR A 225 13.78 9.10 -6.38
C THR A 225 14.81 10.21 -6.22
N ILE A 226 16.06 9.90 -6.55
CA ILE A 226 17.16 10.87 -6.45
C ILE A 226 17.00 12.00 -7.47
N VAL A 227 17.45 13.19 -7.08
CA VAL A 227 17.59 14.38 -7.94
C VAL A 227 19.04 14.85 -7.92
N PRO A 228 19.54 15.48 -9.00
CA PRO A 228 20.83 16.15 -8.96
C PRO A 228 20.87 17.21 -7.86
N TYR A 229 21.98 17.27 -7.14
CA TYR A 229 22.19 18.15 -6.00
C TYR A 229 23.46 18.99 -6.23
N ASP A 230 23.30 20.29 -6.06
CA ASP A 230 24.39 21.26 -6.02
C ASP A 230 24.31 21.98 -4.66
N PRO A 231 25.41 22.06 -3.88
CA PRO A 231 25.44 22.71 -2.57
C PRO A 231 25.27 24.23 -2.61
N SER A 232 25.31 24.86 -3.78
CA SER A 232 24.98 26.28 -3.96
C SER A 232 23.56 26.60 -3.46
N THR A 233 23.29 27.88 -3.15
CA THR A 233 21.97 28.31 -2.66
C THR A 233 20.87 27.99 -3.68
N ASP A 234 21.12 28.26 -4.96
CA ASP A 234 20.17 27.97 -6.04
C ASP A 234 20.05 26.47 -6.30
N GLY A 235 21.17 25.74 -6.26
CA GLY A 235 21.21 24.29 -6.40
C GLY A 235 20.38 23.54 -5.34
N LYS A 236 20.49 23.97 -4.08
CA LYS A 236 19.68 23.44 -2.96
C LYS A 236 18.18 23.67 -3.19
N ARG A 237 17.82 24.89 -3.59
CA ARG A 237 16.44 25.29 -3.87
C ARG A 237 15.86 24.47 -5.01
N ASP A 238 16.61 24.30 -6.08
CA ASP A 238 16.21 23.52 -7.25
C ASP A 238 16.02 22.05 -6.93
N ALA A 239 16.94 21.45 -6.17
CA ALA A 239 16.82 20.07 -5.72
C ALA A 239 15.57 19.88 -4.83
N ALA A 240 15.32 20.80 -3.90
CA ALA A 240 14.15 20.80 -3.03
C ALA A 240 12.83 20.85 -3.82
N LEU A 241 12.74 21.75 -4.79
CA LEU A 241 11.55 21.88 -5.64
C LEU A 241 11.36 20.64 -6.53
N LYS A 242 12.44 20.07 -7.09
CA LYS A 242 12.36 18.85 -7.89
C LYS A 242 11.83 17.67 -7.07
N MET A 243 12.26 17.51 -5.81
CA MET A 243 11.71 16.48 -4.92
C MET A 243 10.22 16.70 -4.63
N LEU A 244 9.80 17.92 -4.30
CA LEU A 244 8.37 18.24 -4.11
C LEU A 244 7.56 17.97 -5.39
N CYS A 245 8.13 18.27 -6.56
CA CYS A 245 7.49 18.01 -7.85
C CYS A 245 7.24 16.52 -8.12
N GLN A 246 8.09 15.61 -7.63
CA GLN A 246 7.84 14.16 -7.75
C GLN A 246 6.50 13.79 -7.08
N LEU A 247 6.28 14.21 -5.84
CA LEU A 247 5.02 13.95 -5.10
C LEU A 247 3.81 14.67 -5.73
N LYS A 248 3.98 15.89 -6.24
CA LYS A 248 2.91 16.62 -6.95
C LYS A 248 2.45 15.90 -8.21
N ARG A 249 3.38 15.28 -8.95
CA ARG A 249 3.08 14.50 -10.16
C ARG A 249 2.25 13.28 -9.81
N GLU A 250 2.61 12.56 -8.75
CA GLU A 250 1.85 11.40 -8.27
C GLU A 250 0.43 11.77 -7.82
N LEU A 251 0.26 12.87 -7.07
CA LEU A 251 -1.09 13.36 -6.73
C LEU A 251 -1.91 13.75 -7.97
N THR A 252 -1.27 14.32 -8.98
CA THR A 252 -1.94 14.67 -10.23
C THR A 252 -2.36 13.42 -11.00
N HIS A 253 -1.51 12.39 -11.00
CA HIS A 253 -1.81 11.09 -11.58
C HIS A 253 -3.00 10.44 -10.88
N ILE A 254 -2.96 10.33 -9.54
CA ILE A 254 -4.07 9.79 -8.73
C ILE A 254 -5.37 10.56 -9.00
N LYS A 255 -5.32 11.89 -9.04
CA LYS A 255 -6.51 12.72 -9.33
C LYS A 255 -7.11 12.42 -10.71
N ARG A 256 -6.28 12.17 -11.73
CA ARG A 256 -6.74 11.85 -13.09
C ARG A 256 -7.33 10.44 -13.18
N THR A 257 -6.75 9.48 -12.46
CA THR A 257 -7.23 8.10 -12.41
C THR A 257 -8.50 7.95 -11.56
N LEU A 258 -8.61 8.72 -10.47
CA LEU A 258 -9.80 8.78 -9.60
C LEU A 258 -11.08 9.21 -10.33
N THR A 259 -10.96 10.01 -11.39
CA THR A 259 -12.12 10.37 -12.23
C THR A 259 -12.63 9.22 -13.09
N GLN A 260 -11.86 8.14 -13.28
CA GLN A 260 -12.21 7.01 -14.14
C GLN A 260 -12.59 5.74 -13.36
N GLU A 261 -12.05 5.52 -12.15
CA GLU A 261 -12.33 4.32 -11.35
C GLU A 261 -12.93 4.64 -9.98
N GLN A 262 -13.94 3.85 -9.59
CA GLN A 262 -14.82 4.04 -8.44
C GLN A 262 -14.07 4.12 -7.09
N GLY A 263 -13.72 5.32 -6.63
CA GLY A 263 -13.64 5.73 -5.21
C GLY A 263 -12.67 4.99 -4.27
N LEU A 264 -11.82 4.07 -4.74
CA LEU A 264 -10.92 3.26 -3.91
C LEU A 264 -9.59 3.93 -3.53
N TYR A 265 -9.20 5.03 -4.20
CA TYR A 265 -7.85 5.62 -4.06
C TYR A 265 -7.78 6.93 -3.24
N SER A 266 -8.80 7.25 -2.44
CA SER A 266 -8.82 8.51 -1.65
C SER A 266 -7.82 8.50 -0.49
N ASP A 267 -7.62 7.34 0.13
CA ASP A 267 -6.77 7.21 1.33
C ASP A 267 -5.29 7.36 0.96
N ASP A 268 -4.88 6.86 -0.20
CA ASP A 268 -3.52 7.01 -0.74
C ASP A 268 -3.15 8.48 -0.99
N ALA A 269 -4.09 9.28 -1.50
CA ALA A 269 -3.87 10.71 -1.74
C ALA A 269 -3.63 11.49 -0.45
N LEU A 270 -4.36 11.17 0.63
CA LEU A 270 -4.14 11.79 1.95
C LEU A 270 -2.80 11.36 2.56
N GLY A 271 -2.39 10.11 2.34
CA GLY A 271 -1.06 9.63 2.71
C GLY A 271 0.05 10.43 2.04
N ILE A 272 -0.03 10.60 0.71
CA ILE A 272 0.94 11.39 -0.06
C ILE A 272 0.96 12.87 0.36
N LEU A 273 -0.20 13.48 0.60
CA LEU A 273 -0.27 14.85 1.13
C LEU A 273 0.38 14.99 2.51
N SER A 274 0.29 13.96 3.34
CA SER A 274 0.97 13.92 4.64
C SER A 274 2.49 13.81 4.47
N TYR A 275 2.95 12.97 3.53
CA TYR A 275 4.36 12.91 3.15
C TYR A 275 4.88 14.24 2.61
N MET A 276 4.12 14.92 1.75
CA MET A 276 4.49 16.25 1.24
C MET A 276 4.67 17.28 2.35
N GLY A 277 3.79 17.29 3.36
CA GLY A 277 3.90 18.18 4.51
C GLY A 277 5.14 17.90 5.36
N SER A 278 5.46 16.63 5.58
CA SER A 278 6.68 16.20 6.28
C SER A 278 7.94 16.61 5.51
N LEU A 279 8.01 16.30 4.21
CA LEU A 279 9.11 16.71 3.34
C LEU A 279 9.29 18.23 3.35
N LEU A 280 8.21 19.00 3.17
CA LEU A 280 8.26 20.46 3.16
C LEU A 280 8.85 21.02 4.46
N THR A 281 8.47 20.45 5.60
CA THR A 281 9.02 20.81 6.91
C THR A 281 10.51 20.49 6.99
N THR A 282 10.91 19.28 6.56
CA THR A 282 12.33 18.89 6.51
C THR A 282 13.16 19.83 5.65
N LEU A 283 12.67 20.20 4.46
CA LEU A 283 13.37 21.10 3.55
C LEU A 283 13.61 22.48 4.15
N HIS A 284 12.62 23.02 4.87
CA HIS A 284 12.74 24.31 5.54
C HIS A 284 13.69 24.24 6.75
N THR A 285 13.50 23.25 7.63
CA THR A 285 14.35 23.06 8.82
C THR A 285 15.82 22.85 8.46
N ARG A 286 16.09 22.17 7.34
CA ARG A 286 17.45 21.95 6.83
C ARG A 286 17.97 23.08 5.95
N LYS A 287 17.22 24.18 5.79
CA LYS A 287 17.59 25.38 5.03
C LYS A 287 17.85 25.12 3.54
N LEU A 288 17.11 24.17 2.94
CA LEU A 288 17.11 23.99 1.48
C LEU A 288 16.11 24.93 0.79
N ILE A 289 15.13 25.44 1.52
CA ILE A 289 14.17 26.44 1.07
C ILE A 289 14.05 27.56 2.11
N ASP A 290 13.69 28.75 1.65
CA ASP A 290 13.40 29.91 2.49
C ASP A 290 11.97 29.87 3.07
N GLY A 291 11.69 30.80 4.00
CA GLY A 291 10.39 30.89 4.66
C GLY A 291 9.24 31.25 3.72
N ASP A 292 9.50 32.10 2.72
CA ASP A 292 8.49 32.51 1.75
C ASP A 292 8.04 31.33 0.87
N LEU A 293 9.02 30.53 0.42
CA LEU A 293 8.78 29.32 -0.36
C LEU A 293 8.09 28.26 0.49
N TYR A 294 8.49 28.08 1.75
CA TYR A 294 7.81 27.19 2.69
C TYR A 294 6.33 27.55 2.83
N GLN A 295 6.00 28.83 3.04
CA GLN A 295 4.62 29.28 3.16
C GLN A 295 3.82 29.14 1.86
N ARG A 296 4.45 29.39 0.71
CA ARG A 296 3.80 29.25 -0.60
C ARG A 296 3.43 27.79 -0.88
N GLU A 297 4.37 26.88 -0.70
CA GLU A 297 4.17 25.45 -0.93
C GLU A 297 3.22 24.85 0.12
N GLY A 298 3.27 25.31 1.37
CA GLY A 298 2.32 24.92 2.42
C GLY A 298 0.87 25.26 2.05
N ARG A 299 0.62 26.50 1.63
CA ARG A 299 -0.71 26.93 1.13
C ARG A 299 -1.21 26.08 -0.05
N TYR A 300 -0.31 25.68 -0.95
CA TYR A 300 -0.63 24.81 -2.07
C TYR A 300 -1.05 23.40 -1.58
N ILE A 301 -0.29 22.81 -0.64
CA ILE A 301 -0.61 21.50 -0.05
C ILE A 301 -1.96 21.54 0.66
N ASP A 302 -2.23 22.59 1.44
CA ASP A 302 -3.51 22.76 2.15
C ASP A 302 -4.69 22.87 1.17
N SER A 303 -4.52 23.65 0.10
CA SER A 303 -5.53 23.78 -0.95
C SER A 303 -5.83 22.44 -1.63
N LEU A 304 -4.81 21.64 -1.92
CA LEU A 304 -4.98 20.29 -2.44
C LEU A 304 -5.70 19.38 -1.43
N ARG A 305 -5.31 19.42 -0.16
CA ARG A 305 -5.93 18.63 0.90
C ARG A 305 -7.43 18.92 0.99
N SER A 306 -7.83 20.20 0.99
CA SER A 306 -9.25 20.56 0.97
C SER A 306 -9.96 20.02 -0.28
N SER A 307 -9.32 20.07 -1.45
CA SER A 307 -9.90 19.51 -2.68
C SER A 307 -10.14 17.99 -2.57
N PHE A 308 -9.21 17.23 -2.01
CA PHE A 308 -9.35 15.78 -1.84
C PHE A 308 -10.39 15.44 -0.76
N GLN A 309 -10.43 16.18 0.35
CA GLN A 309 -11.45 15.98 1.41
C GLN A 309 -12.88 16.20 0.91
N VAL A 310 -13.11 17.19 0.05
CA VAL A 310 -14.43 17.40 -0.57
C VAL A 310 -14.82 16.20 -1.44
N GLN A 311 -13.87 15.60 -2.17
CA GLN A 311 -14.13 14.40 -2.98
C GLN A 311 -14.36 13.15 -2.12
N GLU A 312 -13.59 12.97 -1.04
CA GLU A 312 -13.76 11.86 -0.10
C GLU A 312 -15.12 11.95 0.60
N SER A 313 -15.51 13.13 1.10
CA SER A 313 -16.80 13.31 1.78
C SER A 313 -17.98 12.95 0.87
N ARG A 314 -17.93 13.33 -0.41
CA ARG A 314 -18.92 12.91 -1.41
C ARG A 314 -18.92 11.39 -1.57
N THR A 315 -17.75 10.78 -1.75
CA THR A 315 -17.60 9.31 -1.93
C THR A 315 -18.10 8.54 -0.70
N ARG A 316 -17.75 8.96 0.51
CA ARG A 316 -18.19 8.35 1.77
C ARG A 316 -19.69 8.45 1.94
N ASN A 317 -20.29 9.61 1.63
CA ASN A 317 -21.73 9.78 1.66
C ASN A 317 -22.43 8.83 0.68
N PHE A 318 -21.92 8.69 -0.54
CA PHE A 318 -22.45 7.73 -1.51
C PHE A 318 -22.35 6.28 -1.00
N ARG A 319 -21.21 5.87 -0.44
CA ARG A 319 -21.03 4.52 0.14
C ARG A 319 -21.96 4.28 1.33
N SER A 320 -22.09 5.24 2.25
CA SER A 320 -22.99 5.10 3.41
C SER A 320 -24.45 4.97 2.98
N ILE A 321 -24.84 5.66 1.91
CA ILE A 321 -26.17 5.52 1.32
C ILE A 321 -26.33 4.11 0.72
N GLU A 322 -25.32 3.62 -0.02
CA GLU A 322 -25.36 2.27 -0.59
C GLU A 322 -25.45 1.19 0.49
N ASP A 323 -24.63 1.27 1.54
CA ASP A 323 -24.62 0.33 2.65
C ASP A 323 -25.94 0.38 3.44
N SER A 324 -26.50 1.57 3.66
CA SER A 324 -27.81 1.75 4.27
C SER A 324 -28.92 1.08 3.43
N ILE A 325 -28.90 1.26 2.10
CA ILE A 325 -29.82 0.60 1.18
C ILE A 325 -29.65 -0.93 1.22
N ARG A 326 -28.41 -1.42 1.19
CA ARG A 326 -28.10 -2.86 1.23
C ARG A 326 -28.54 -3.51 2.54
N SER A 327 -28.28 -2.84 3.67
CA SER A 327 -28.73 -3.28 5.00
C SER A 327 -30.25 -3.34 5.07
N THR A 328 -30.91 -2.28 4.63
CA THR A 328 -32.38 -2.20 4.56
C THR A 328 -32.96 -3.31 3.68
N TYR A 329 -32.34 -3.61 2.53
CA TYR A 329 -32.76 -4.69 1.63
C TYR A 329 -32.62 -6.08 2.26
N ARG A 330 -31.55 -6.32 3.03
CA ARG A 330 -31.38 -7.57 3.80
C ARG A 330 -32.50 -7.76 4.81
N VAL A 331 -32.92 -6.69 5.50
CA VAL A 331 -34.04 -6.74 6.44
C VAL A 331 -35.34 -7.08 5.73
N TYR A 332 -35.64 -6.44 4.58
CA TYR A 332 -36.86 -6.75 3.83
C TYR A 332 -36.88 -8.16 3.22
N ILE A 333 -35.75 -8.66 2.71
CA ILE A 333 -35.66 -10.07 2.31
C ILE A 333 -35.91 -10.98 3.50
N GLY A 334 -35.30 -10.67 4.66
CA GLY A 334 -35.54 -11.41 5.90
C GLY A 334 -37.01 -11.46 6.29
N TRP A 335 -37.71 -10.32 6.20
CA TRP A 335 -39.16 -10.26 6.44
C TRP A 335 -39.95 -11.06 5.41
N GLY A 336 -39.61 -10.96 4.12
CA GLY A 336 -40.26 -11.74 3.06
C GLY A 336 -40.11 -13.25 3.26
N LEU A 337 -38.90 -13.71 3.61
CA LEU A 337 -38.63 -15.12 3.91
C LEU A 337 -39.32 -15.58 5.20
N ALA A 338 -39.40 -14.71 6.23
CA ALA A 338 -40.12 -15.01 7.46
C ALA A 338 -41.64 -15.14 7.22
N LEU A 339 -42.22 -14.26 6.41
CA LEU A 339 -43.63 -14.35 6.00
C LEU A 339 -43.88 -15.61 5.16
N LEU A 340 -42.98 -15.95 4.25
CA LEU A 340 -43.05 -17.19 3.48
C LEU A 340 -42.97 -18.43 4.39
N SER A 341 -42.08 -18.40 5.39
CA SER A 341 -41.96 -19.47 6.39
C SER A 341 -43.23 -19.61 7.24
N LEU A 342 -43.84 -18.49 7.67
CA LEU A 342 -45.13 -18.48 8.37
C LEU A 342 -46.25 -19.04 7.49
N PHE A 343 -46.28 -18.68 6.20
CA PHE A 343 -47.22 -19.24 5.24
C PHE A 343 -47.08 -20.76 5.17
N PHE A 344 -45.86 -21.30 5.02
CA PHE A 344 -45.68 -22.75 5.00
C PHE A 344 -46.08 -23.40 6.34
N GLY A 345 -45.67 -22.80 7.47
CA GLY A 345 -45.92 -23.36 8.81
C GLY A 345 -47.38 -23.36 9.26
N ILE A 346 -48.19 -22.41 8.81
CA ILE A 346 -49.60 -22.24 9.20
C ILE A 346 -50.54 -22.74 8.11
N VAL A 347 -50.33 -22.30 6.86
CA VAL A 347 -51.26 -22.51 5.75
C VAL A 347 -50.96 -23.79 5.00
N ALA A 348 -49.69 -24.09 4.71
CA ALA A 348 -49.34 -25.25 3.90
C ALA A 348 -49.21 -26.54 4.75
N ARG A 349 -48.91 -26.43 6.05
CA ARG A 349 -48.76 -27.56 6.99
C ARG A 349 -49.89 -28.59 6.96
N PRO A 350 -51.18 -28.22 6.87
CA PRO A 350 -52.28 -29.19 6.76
C PRO A 350 -52.24 -30.06 5.50
N PHE A 351 -51.53 -29.62 4.44
CA PHE A 351 -51.47 -30.30 3.15
C PHE A 351 -50.36 -31.36 3.06
N TYR A 352 -49.36 -31.32 3.95
CA TYR A 352 -48.21 -32.24 3.90
C TYR A 352 -47.90 -32.95 5.24
N ALA A 353 -48.56 -32.59 6.33
CA ALA A 353 -48.49 -33.32 7.60
C ALA A 353 -49.91 -33.76 8.01
N PRO A 354 -50.11 -35.03 8.42
CA PRO A 354 -51.44 -35.53 8.79
C PRO A 354 -51.95 -34.79 10.04
N VAL A 355 -52.95 -33.92 9.85
CA VAL A 355 -53.64 -33.24 10.95
C VAL A 355 -54.71 -34.18 11.51
N PRO A 356 -54.74 -34.43 12.83
CA PRO A 356 -55.74 -35.32 13.42
C PRO A 356 -57.16 -34.78 13.20
N LYS A 357 -58.13 -35.67 12.91
CA LYS A 357 -59.48 -35.34 12.41
C LYS A 357 -60.27 -34.31 13.23
N ASN A 358 -59.93 -34.15 14.49
CA ASN A 358 -60.51 -33.18 15.44
C ASN A 358 -59.99 -31.74 15.28
N GLN A 359 -59.04 -31.48 14.39
CA GLN A 359 -58.53 -30.14 14.05
C GLN A 359 -58.80 -29.72 12.59
N LEU A 360 -59.59 -30.49 11.82
CA LEU A 360 -59.91 -30.22 10.41
C LEU A 360 -60.61 -28.86 10.15
N LEU A 361 -61.18 -28.23 11.18
CA LEU A 361 -61.72 -26.87 11.14
C LEU A 361 -60.66 -25.76 11.01
N THR A 362 -59.36 -26.12 10.97
CA THR A 362 -58.25 -25.16 10.84
C THR A 362 -57.64 -25.10 9.44
N ILE A 363 -58.23 -25.77 8.45
CA ILE A 363 -57.82 -25.61 7.04
C ILE A 363 -58.43 -24.30 6.55
N PRO A 364 -57.61 -23.28 6.21
CA PRO A 364 -58.12 -22.03 5.68
C PRO A 364 -58.88 -22.29 4.37
N SER A 365 -60.06 -21.70 4.27
CA SER A 365 -60.87 -21.72 3.06
C SER A 365 -60.11 -21.10 1.88
N LEU A 366 -60.48 -21.46 0.65
CA LEU A 366 -59.92 -20.87 -0.57
C LEU A 366 -59.97 -19.33 -0.52
N ALA A 367 -61.06 -18.77 0.03
CA ALA A 367 -61.25 -17.34 0.21
C ALA A 367 -60.23 -16.72 1.19
N GLU A 368 -59.94 -17.38 2.32
CA GLU A 368 -58.91 -16.93 3.28
C GLU A 368 -57.50 -17.00 2.67
N LEU A 369 -57.24 -18.00 1.84
CA LEU A 369 -55.97 -18.17 1.12
C LEU A 369 -55.77 -17.09 0.06
N VAL A 370 -56.82 -16.76 -0.71
CA VAL A 370 -56.82 -15.67 -1.69
C VAL A 370 -56.68 -14.31 -1.00
N MET A 371 -57.37 -14.08 0.12
CA MET A 371 -57.23 -12.87 0.94
C MET A 371 -55.81 -12.70 1.47
N LEU A 372 -55.17 -13.78 1.94
CA LEU A 372 -53.80 -13.72 2.45
C LEU A 372 -52.79 -13.39 1.34
N VAL A 373 -52.94 -13.98 0.15
CA VAL A 373 -52.10 -13.67 -1.02
C VAL A 373 -52.31 -12.24 -1.47
N ALA A 374 -53.56 -11.77 -1.56
CA ALA A 374 -53.90 -10.40 -1.92
C ALA A 374 -53.33 -9.39 -0.91
N LEU A 375 -53.45 -9.67 0.39
CA LEU A 375 -52.87 -8.84 1.45
C LEU A 375 -51.34 -8.79 1.36
N THR A 376 -50.71 -9.93 1.07
CA THR A 376 -49.25 -10.02 0.91
C THR A 376 -48.78 -9.19 -0.30
N LEU A 377 -49.47 -9.28 -1.44
CA LEU A 377 -49.16 -8.49 -2.63
C LEU A 377 -49.41 -6.99 -2.41
N LEU A 378 -50.47 -6.63 -1.68
CA LEU A 378 -50.81 -5.24 -1.38
C LEU A 378 -49.79 -4.61 -0.42
N VAL A 379 -49.38 -5.33 0.64
CA VAL A 379 -48.31 -4.91 1.54
C VAL A 379 -46.98 -4.79 0.79
N ALA A 380 -46.64 -5.76 -0.06
CA ALA A 380 -45.44 -5.71 -0.90
C ALA A 380 -45.45 -4.50 -1.84
N GLY A 381 -46.59 -4.21 -2.49
CA GLY A 381 -46.76 -3.05 -3.37
C GLY A 381 -46.66 -1.72 -2.63
N MET A 382 -47.27 -1.61 -1.45
CA MET A 382 -47.16 -0.41 -0.60
C MET A 382 -45.73 -0.17 -0.11
N VAL A 383 -45.03 -1.23 0.32
CA VAL A 383 -43.62 -1.15 0.71
C VAL A 383 -42.78 -0.70 -0.48
N TYR A 384 -42.96 -1.31 -1.65
CA TYR A 384 -42.24 -0.93 -2.87
C TYR A 384 -42.48 0.52 -3.29
N SER A 385 -43.73 1.00 -3.20
CA SER A 385 -44.10 2.38 -3.54
C SER A 385 -43.49 3.41 -2.59
N LYS A 386 -43.58 3.18 -1.26
CA LYS A 386 -42.92 4.06 -0.28
C LYS A 386 -41.40 4.03 -0.42
N LEU A 387 -40.81 2.88 -0.72
CA LEU A 387 -39.37 2.73 -0.93
C LEU A 387 -38.89 3.50 -2.15
N SER A 388 -39.61 3.39 -3.27
CA SER A 388 -39.31 4.10 -4.51
C SER A 388 -39.40 5.62 -4.29
N THR A 389 -40.43 6.08 -3.58
CA THR A 389 -40.63 7.49 -3.26
C THR A 389 -39.52 8.03 -2.33
N TYR A 390 -39.14 7.29 -1.29
CA TYR A 390 -38.06 7.67 -0.38
C TYR A 390 -36.71 7.76 -1.11
N MET A 391 -36.39 6.79 -1.96
CA MET A 391 -35.15 6.77 -2.77
C MET A 391 -35.10 7.91 -3.79
N ILE A 392 -36.21 8.24 -4.44
CA ILE A 392 -36.32 9.40 -5.36
C ILE A 392 -36.11 10.71 -4.58
N SER A 393 -36.68 10.82 -3.37
CA SER A 393 -36.56 12.03 -2.55
C SER A 393 -35.14 12.26 -2.00
N THR A 394 -34.38 11.18 -1.74
CA THR A 394 -33.03 11.24 -1.18
C THR A 394 -31.91 11.35 -2.22
N LYS A 395 -32.14 10.95 -3.48
CA LYS A 395 -31.15 11.01 -4.59
C LYS A 395 -31.35 12.17 -5.56
N ARG A 396 -31.72 13.35 -5.06
CA ARG A 396 -32.10 14.54 -5.86
C ARG A 396 -30.94 15.26 -6.59
N ASP A 397 -29.92 14.53 -7.02
CA ASP A 397 -28.93 15.01 -7.99
C ASP A 397 -29.13 14.22 -9.30
N GLU A 398 -29.34 14.94 -10.40
CA GLU A 398 -29.56 14.40 -11.76
C GLU A 398 -28.47 13.38 -12.15
N ALA A 399 -27.23 13.58 -11.69
CA ALA A 399 -26.12 12.66 -11.92
C ALA A 399 -26.33 11.30 -11.22
N SER A 400 -26.90 11.32 -10.02
CA SER A 400 -27.19 10.11 -9.24
C SER A 400 -28.35 9.29 -9.82
N LEU A 401 -29.33 9.97 -10.44
CA LEU A 401 -30.44 9.35 -11.15
C LEU A 401 -29.97 8.69 -12.47
N ARG A 402 -29.14 9.39 -13.26
CA ARG A 402 -28.56 8.82 -14.50
C ARG A 402 -27.68 7.59 -14.19
N TYR A 403 -26.85 7.67 -13.16
CA TYR A 403 -26.02 6.54 -12.72
C TYR A 403 -26.89 5.35 -12.27
N PHE A 404 -27.98 5.59 -11.55
CA PHE A 404 -28.91 4.52 -11.16
C PHE A 404 -29.55 3.83 -12.38
N VAL A 405 -30.01 4.61 -13.37
CA VAL A 405 -30.59 4.06 -14.59
C VAL A 405 -29.55 3.25 -15.37
N GLN A 406 -28.33 3.75 -15.52
CA GLN A 406 -27.25 3.07 -16.25
C GLN A 406 -26.73 1.81 -15.54
N ALA A 407 -26.59 1.84 -14.20
CA ALA A 407 -26.06 0.73 -13.42
C ALA A 407 -27.06 -0.42 -13.21
N ARG A 408 -28.37 -0.13 -13.24
CA ARG A 408 -29.44 -1.13 -13.00
C ARG A 408 -30.08 -1.63 -14.29
N TYR A 409 -30.13 -0.79 -15.33
CA TYR A 409 -30.73 -1.11 -16.61
C TYR A 409 -29.66 -0.98 -17.69
N HIS A 410 -28.83 -2.02 -17.83
CA HIS A 410 -27.95 -2.14 -18.99
C HIS A 410 -28.83 -2.16 -20.25
N PRO A 411 -28.49 -1.46 -21.35
CA PRO A 411 -29.34 -1.42 -22.55
C PRO A 411 -29.72 -2.80 -23.11
N GLY A 412 -28.86 -3.82 -22.91
CA GLY A 412 -29.12 -5.21 -23.29
C GLY A 412 -30.16 -5.94 -22.43
N SER A 413 -30.41 -5.50 -21.19
CA SER A 413 -31.37 -6.12 -20.28
C SER A 413 -32.82 -5.87 -20.68
N TRP A 414 -33.09 -4.76 -21.38
CA TRP A 414 -34.43 -4.47 -21.92
C TRP A 414 -34.82 -5.42 -23.07
N LEU A 415 -33.84 -5.85 -23.88
CA LEU A 415 -34.08 -6.84 -24.94
C LEU A 415 -34.46 -8.21 -24.36
N LEU A 416 -33.83 -8.61 -23.24
CA LEU A 416 -34.13 -9.85 -22.52
C LEU A 416 -35.49 -9.82 -21.81
N VAL A 417 -35.85 -8.70 -21.17
CA VAL A 417 -37.18 -8.55 -20.55
C VAL A 417 -38.27 -8.51 -21.63
N ARG A 418 -38.02 -7.87 -22.77
CA ARG A 418 -38.94 -7.86 -23.90
C ARG A 418 -39.10 -9.24 -24.53
N SER A 419 -38.01 -9.99 -24.74
CA SER A 419 -38.05 -11.39 -25.17
C SER A 419 -38.81 -12.26 -24.16
N PHE A 420 -38.50 -12.16 -22.87
CA PHE A 420 -39.20 -12.92 -21.84
C PHE A 420 -40.71 -12.63 -21.82
N LEU A 421 -41.11 -11.36 -21.95
CA LEU A 421 -42.53 -10.99 -22.03
C LEU A 421 -43.16 -11.48 -23.33
N ASP A 422 -42.48 -11.37 -24.47
CA ASP A 422 -42.97 -11.86 -25.76
C ASP A 422 -43.14 -13.38 -25.77
N ASP A 423 -42.18 -14.12 -25.19
CA ASP A 423 -42.17 -15.59 -25.11
C ASP A 423 -43.19 -16.15 -24.10
N ASN A 424 -43.55 -15.37 -23.08
CA ASN A 424 -44.45 -15.80 -22.00
C ASN A 424 -45.82 -15.09 -22.01
N LYS A 425 -46.13 -14.31 -23.06
CA LYS A 425 -47.41 -13.59 -23.21
C LYS A 425 -48.63 -14.45 -22.98
N ILE A 426 -48.63 -15.68 -23.52
CA ILE A 426 -49.75 -16.61 -23.41
C ILE A 426 -49.86 -17.13 -21.96
N ALA A 427 -48.76 -17.47 -21.32
CA ALA A 427 -48.74 -17.93 -19.92
C ALA A 427 -49.20 -16.82 -18.96
N ILE A 428 -48.77 -15.58 -19.18
CA ILE A 428 -49.18 -14.40 -18.39
C ILE A 428 -50.67 -14.10 -18.60
N PHE A 429 -51.17 -14.21 -19.84
CA PHE A 429 -52.59 -14.01 -20.15
C PHE A 429 -53.48 -15.12 -19.55
N VAL A 430 -53.05 -16.38 -19.60
CA VAL A 430 -53.75 -17.51 -18.97
C VAL A 430 -53.74 -17.37 -17.45
N PHE A 431 -52.64 -16.93 -16.85
CA PHE A 431 -52.56 -16.64 -15.41
C PHE A 431 -53.51 -15.50 -15.00
N LEU A 432 -53.57 -14.42 -15.77
CA LEU A 432 -54.52 -13.32 -15.55
C LEU A 432 -55.98 -13.76 -15.71
N LEU A 433 -56.28 -14.59 -16.71
CA LEU A 433 -57.61 -15.18 -16.89
C LEU A 433 -57.99 -16.12 -15.74
N LEU A 434 -57.06 -16.93 -15.24
CA LEU A 434 -57.27 -17.80 -14.08
C LEU A 434 -57.53 -16.97 -12.81
N VAL A 435 -56.81 -15.87 -12.61
CA VAL A 435 -57.03 -14.94 -11.49
C VAL A 435 -58.37 -14.22 -11.60
N ILE A 436 -58.77 -13.77 -12.80
CA ILE A 436 -60.06 -13.11 -13.04
C ILE A 436 -61.22 -14.10 -12.89
N SER A 437 -61.07 -15.32 -13.41
CA SER A 437 -62.09 -16.38 -13.32
C SER A 437 -62.29 -16.87 -11.88
N ALA A 438 -61.22 -16.97 -11.09
CA ALA A 438 -61.29 -17.21 -9.65
C ALA A 438 -62.00 -16.06 -8.90
N PHE A 439 -61.82 -14.82 -9.37
CA PHE A 439 -62.52 -13.65 -8.83
C PHE A 439 -64.03 -13.67 -9.16
N THR A 440 -64.40 -14.00 -10.40
CA THR A 440 -65.82 -14.04 -10.82
C THR A 440 -66.58 -15.24 -10.24
N ALA A 441 -65.92 -16.38 -10.05
CA ALA A 441 -66.51 -17.56 -9.41
C ALA A 441 -66.71 -17.40 -7.88
N SER A 442 -66.12 -16.35 -7.29
CA SER A 442 -66.31 -16.00 -5.87
C SER A 442 -67.49 -15.04 -5.65
N PHE A 443 -68.13 -14.55 -6.71
CA PHE A 443 -69.24 -13.58 -6.68
C PHE A 443 -70.52 -14.09 -7.39
N ALA A 444 -70.56 -15.36 -7.80
CA ALA A 444 -71.76 -16.09 -8.23
C ALA A 444 -71.95 -17.27 -7.28
#